data_AF-A0A497CGJ6-F1
#
_entry.id   AF-A0A497CGJ6-F1
#
_cell.length_a   1.000
_cell.length_b   1.000
_cell.length_c   1.000
_cell.angle_alpha   90.00
_cell.angle_beta   90.00
_cell.angle_gamma   90.00
#
_symmetry.space_group_name_H-M   'P 1'
#
loop_
_entity.id
_entity.type
_entity.pdbx_description
1 polymer ?
#
loop_
_entity_poly.entity_id
_entity_poly.type
_entity_poly.pdbx_seq_one_letter_code
_entity_poly.pdbx_strand_id
1 'polypeptide(L)'
;MKKNKIKKVLIIVSIIITTILCTGYFGLKYLQHQLEKRITGCELESTNFLTRLPFEYINNWIVIKVKVAGSEKEFPFIFDTGAQTVLLDSLLNEIGSENYQSF
;
A
#
# COMPACT_ATOMS: atom_id res chain seq x y z
N MET A 1 38.23 49.05 1.96
CA MET A 1 36.76 49.20 2.07
C MET A 1 35.93 48.17 1.29
N LYS A 2 36.33 47.74 0.08
CA LYS A 2 35.57 46.76 -0.75
C LYS A 2 35.40 45.35 -0.12
N LYS A 3 36.45 44.78 0.49
CA LYS A 3 36.41 43.41 1.10
C LYS A 3 35.34 43.26 2.20
N ASN A 4 35.15 44.28 3.05
CA ASN A 4 34.17 44.21 4.14
C ASN A 4 32.72 44.29 3.62
N LYS A 5 32.48 44.99 2.50
CA LYS A 5 31.17 44.99 1.82
C LYS A 5 30.86 43.62 1.20
N ILE A 6 31.84 43.00 0.55
CA ILE A 6 31.70 41.65 -0.04
C ILE A 6 31.42 40.60 1.03
N LYS A 7 32.15 40.62 2.16
CA LYS A 7 31.87 39.72 3.30
C LYS A 7 30.44 39.87 3.84
N LYS A 8 29.95 41.10 3.99
CA LYS A 8 28.57 41.35 4.44
C LYS A 8 27.53 40.78 3.48
N VAL A 9 27.74 40.93 2.16
CA VAL A 9 26.85 40.35 1.14
C VAL A 9 26.83 38.82 1.21
N LEU A 10 28.00 38.18 1.35
CA LEU A 10 28.08 36.71 1.49
C LEU A 10 27.35 36.19 2.73
N ILE A 11 27.41 36.91 3.86
CA ILE A 11 26.69 36.54 5.08
C ILE A 11 25.18 36.63 4.86
N ILE A 12 24.69 37.69 4.21
CA ILE A 12 23.25 37.84 3.91
C ILE A 12 22.76 36.72 3.00
N VAL A 13 23.50 36.41 1.93
CA VAL A 13 23.16 35.30 1.02
C VAL A 13 23.15 33.97 1.74
N SER A 14 24.14 33.71 2.60
CA SER A 14 24.17 32.50 3.43
C SER A 14 22.94 32.39 4.33
N ILE A 15 22.54 33.47 5.00
CA ILE A 15 21.34 33.47 5.86
C ILE A 15 20.09 33.13 5.03
N ILE A 16 19.94 33.70 3.84
CA ILE A 16 18.79 33.44 2.97
C ILE A 16 18.75 31.97 2.56
N ILE A 17 19.87 31.40 2.13
CA ILE A 17 19.98 29.98 1.72
C ILE A 17 19.63 29.07 2.91
N THR A 18 20.20 29.31 4.08
CA THR A 18 19.92 28.52 5.28
C THR A 18 18.45 28.60 5.66
N THR A 19 17.83 29.77 5.52
CA THR A 19 16.40 29.95 5.83
C THR A 19 15.52 29.12 4.90
N ILE A 20 15.81 29.11 3.59
CA ILE A 20 15.08 28.32 2.58
C ILE A 20 15.24 26.81 2.83
N LEU A 21 16.46 26.37 3.18
CA LEU A 21 16.73 24.96 3.48
C LEU A 21 16.00 24.51 4.75
N CYS A 22 16.01 25.33 5.81
CA CYS A 22 15.30 25.04 7.05
C CYS A 22 13.78 24.93 6.82
N THR A 23 13.17 25.91 6.14
CA THR A 23 11.71 25.86 5.87
C THR A 23 11.33 24.66 5.02
N GLY A 24 12.13 24.32 4.00
CA GLY A 24 11.95 23.10 3.21
C GLY A 24 12.02 21.82 4.03
N TYR A 25 13.04 21.69 4.90
CA TYR A 25 13.20 20.53 5.78
C TYR A 25 12.03 20.37 6.77
N PHE A 26 11.64 21.47 7.43
CA PHE A 26 10.49 21.45 8.35
C PHE A 26 9.18 21.12 7.64
N GLY A 27 8.97 21.64 6.43
CA GLY A 27 7.81 21.30 5.59
C GLY A 27 7.76 19.82 5.24
N LEU A 28 8.91 19.23 4.86
CA LEU A 28 9.01 17.80 4.54
C LEU A 28 8.69 16.93 5.76
N LYS A 29 9.23 17.29 6.93
CA LYS A 29 8.96 16.58 8.19
C LYS A 29 7.49 16.68 8.62
N TYR A 30 6.88 17.85 8.44
CA TYR A 30 5.45 18.02 8.71
C TYR A 30 4.59 17.16 7.78
N LEU A 31 4.92 17.12 6.49
CA LEU A 31 4.21 16.29 5.53
C LEU A 31 4.37 14.80 5.85
N GLN A 32 5.59 14.35 6.18
CA GLN A 32 5.86 12.97 6.60
C GLN A 32 5.00 12.59 7.82
N HIS A 33 4.94 13.45 8.84
CA HIS A 33 4.12 13.20 10.04
C HIS A 33 2.63 13.13 9.73
N GLN A 34 2.13 13.99 8.84
CA GLN A 34 0.72 13.96 8.42
C GLN A 34 0.40 12.72 7.58
N LEU A 35 1.33 12.27 6.74
CA LEU A 35 1.21 11.03 5.98
C LEU A 35 1.22 9.82 6.92
N GLU A 36 2.15 9.76 7.86
CA GLU A 36 2.20 8.70 8.88
C GLU A 36 0.89 8.62 9.65
N LYS A 37 0.35 9.75 10.14
CA LYS A 37 -0.96 9.80 10.82
C LYS A 37 -2.14 9.38 9.96
N ARG A 38 -2.12 9.67 8.66
CA ARG A 38 -3.19 9.27 7.74
C ARG A 38 -3.10 7.80 7.35
N ILE A 39 -1.89 7.27 7.23
CA ILE A 39 -1.63 5.85 6.91
C ILE A 39 -1.91 4.96 8.12
N THR A 40 -1.64 5.44 9.35
CA THR A 40 -1.95 4.70 10.59
C THR A 40 -3.41 4.84 11.06
N GLY A 41 -4.27 5.49 10.26
CA GLY A 41 -5.67 5.78 10.61
C GLY A 41 -6.65 4.60 10.49
N CYS A 42 -6.21 3.37 10.73
CA CYS A 42 -7.09 2.22 10.95
C CYS A 42 -6.41 1.20 11.86
N GLU A 43 -6.66 1.30 13.16
CA GLU A 43 -6.64 0.11 14.00
C GLU A 43 -7.93 -0.67 13.72
N LEU A 44 -7.83 -1.64 12.81
CA LEU A 44 -8.88 -2.64 12.63
C LEU A 44 -8.84 -3.56 13.85
N GLU A 45 -9.59 -3.20 14.90
CA GLU A 45 -9.99 -4.18 15.92
C GLU A 45 -10.94 -5.18 15.27
N SER A 46 -10.36 -6.24 14.70
CA SER A 46 -11.11 -7.42 14.32
C SER A 46 -11.46 -8.19 15.59
N THR A 47 -12.63 -7.89 16.15
CA THR A 47 -13.18 -8.61 17.30
C THR A 47 -13.49 -10.07 17.00
N ASN A 48 -13.53 -10.46 15.73
CA ASN A 48 -13.77 -11.81 15.25
C ASN A 48 -12.71 -12.23 14.24
N PHE A 49 -11.51 -12.54 14.72
CA PHE A 49 -10.51 -13.24 13.92
C PHE A 49 -11.05 -14.63 13.54
N LEU A 50 -11.44 -14.83 12.28
CA LEU A 50 -12.02 -16.10 11.82
C LEU A 50 -10.95 -17.16 11.59
N THR A 51 -9.91 -16.84 10.82
CA THR A 51 -8.90 -17.81 10.42
C THR A 51 -7.62 -17.16 9.87
N ARG A 52 -6.53 -17.93 9.83
CA ARG A 52 -5.31 -17.58 9.10
C ARG A 52 -5.23 -18.44 7.85
N LEU A 53 -5.15 -17.81 6.68
CA LEU A 53 -4.95 -18.50 5.41
C LEU A 53 -3.48 -18.36 4.96
N PRO A 54 -2.79 -19.46 4.62
CA PRO A 54 -1.49 -19.38 4.00
C PRO A 54 -1.61 -18.83 2.58
N PHE A 55 -0.60 -18.10 2.13
CA PHE A 55 -0.52 -17.56 0.77
C PHE A 55 0.92 -17.62 0.25
N GLU A 56 1.06 -17.58 -1.07
CA GLU A 56 2.34 -17.56 -1.76
C GLU A 56 2.48 -16.27 -2.59
N TYR A 57 3.69 -15.71 -2.66
CA TYR A 57 4.01 -14.63 -3.60
C TYR A 57 4.56 -15.23 -4.89
N ILE A 58 3.82 -15.09 -5.99
CA ILE A 58 4.22 -15.57 -7.32
C ILE A 58 4.18 -14.40 -8.29
N ASN A 59 5.34 -13.98 -8.82
CA ASN A 59 5.43 -12.84 -9.75
C ASN A 59 4.73 -11.57 -9.22
N ASN A 60 4.91 -11.27 -7.94
CA ASN A 60 4.29 -10.14 -7.22
C ASN A 60 2.77 -10.24 -7.01
N TRP A 61 2.15 -11.38 -7.34
CA TRP A 61 0.76 -11.67 -7.00
C TRP A 61 0.68 -12.41 -5.68
N ILE A 62 -0.31 -12.06 -4.86
CA ILE A 62 -0.71 -12.86 -3.71
C ILE A 62 -1.60 -13.98 -4.23
N VAL A 63 -1.13 -15.22 -4.10
CA VAL A 63 -1.85 -16.42 -4.52
C VAL A 63 -2.30 -17.21 -3.30
N ILE A 64 -3.59 -17.48 -3.22
CA ILE A 64 -4.22 -18.29 -2.18
C ILE A 64 -4.73 -19.61 -2.78
N LYS A 65 -4.61 -20.70 -2.04
CA LYS A 65 -5.18 -22.01 -2.42
C LYS A 65 -6.50 -22.19 -1.69
N VAL A 66 -7.59 -22.36 -2.42
CA VAL A 66 -8.93 -22.51 -1.85
C VAL A 66 -9.69 -23.66 -2.50
N LYS A 67 -10.53 -24.34 -1.71
CA LYS A 67 -11.51 -25.31 -2.20
C LYS A 67 -12.76 -24.56 -2.68
N VAL A 68 -13.31 -24.92 -3.84
CA VAL A 68 -14.47 -24.24 -4.43
C VAL A 68 -15.66 -25.20 -4.44
N ALA A 69 -16.85 -24.72 -4.06
CA ALA A 69 -18.09 -25.51 -4.12
C ALA A 69 -18.01 -26.88 -3.42
N GLY A 70 -17.24 -26.99 -2.32
CA GLY A 70 -17.04 -28.25 -1.60
C GLY A 70 -16.12 -29.26 -2.29
N SER A 71 -15.37 -28.85 -3.32
CA SER A 71 -14.39 -29.70 -3.99
C SER A 71 -13.30 -30.16 -3.03
N GLU A 72 -12.84 -31.41 -3.16
CA GLU A 72 -11.65 -31.87 -2.43
C GLU A 72 -10.35 -31.29 -2.99
N LYS A 73 -10.38 -30.83 -4.25
CA LYS A 73 -9.26 -30.17 -4.93
C LYS A 73 -9.16 -28.71 -4.49
N GLU A 74 -7.93 -28.28 -4.24
CA GLU A 74 -7.59 -26.87 -4.05
C GLU A 74 -7.19 -26.23 -5.37
N PHE A 75 -7.61 -24.98 -5.57
CA PHE A 75 -7.33 -24.20 -6.77
C PHE A 75 -6.60 -22.91 -6.38
N PRO A 76 -5.61 -22.47 -7.18
CA PRO A 76 -4.91 -21.22 -6.95
C PRO A 76 -5.77 -20.04 -7.42
N PHE A 77 -5.95 -19.04 -6.57
CA PHE A 77 -6.62 -17.78 -6.88
C PHE A 77 -5.70 -16.61 -6.58
N ILE A 78 -5.76 -15.60 -7.44
CA ILE A 78 -5.12 -14.31 -7.19
C ILE A 78 -6.02 -13.53 -6.23
N PHE A 79 -5.42 -13.03 -5.15
CA PHE A 79 -6.10 -12.13 -4.23
C PHE A 79 -6.11 -10.71 -4.81
N ASP A 80 -7.21 -10.34 -5.45
CA ASP A 80 -7.41 -9.03 -6.08
C ASP A 80 -8.48 -8.22 -5.33
N THR A 81 -8.06 -7.21 -4.57
CA THR A 81 -8.98 -6.32 -3.84
C THR A 81 -9.77 -5.38 -4.75
N GLY A 82 -9.41 -5.26 -6.03
CA GLY A 82 -10.11 -4.46 -7.03
C GLY A 82 -11.18 -5.23 -7.80
N ALA A 83 -11.20 -6.56 -7.70
CA ALA A 83 -12.20 -7.40 -8.35
C ALA A 83 -13.53 -7.34 -7.57
N GLN A 84 -14.62 -7.01 -8.27
CA GLN A 84 -15.97 -7.03 -7.70
C GLN A 84 -16.58 -8.43 -7.67
N THR A 85 -16.16 -9.30 -8.58
CA THR A 85 -16.63 -10.68 -8.72
C THR A 85 -15.45 -11.63 -8.86
N VAL A 86 -15.62 -12.88 -8.42
CA VAL A 86 -14.62 -13.93 -8.62
C VAL A 86 -14.73 -14.44 -10.05
N LEU A 87 -13.68 -14.30 -10.84
CA LEU A 87 -13.61 -14.84 -12.20
C LEU A 87 -13.17 -16.30 -12.14
N LEU A 88 -14.09 -17.21 -12.47
CA LEU A 88 -13.89 -18.65 -12.42
C LEU A 88 -14.02 -19.31 -13.80
N ASP A 89 -14.06 -18.52 -14.88
CA ASP A 89 -14.56 -18.97 -16.18
C ASP A 89 -13.81 -20.18 -16.76
N SER A 90 -12.52 -20.36 -16.45
CA SER A 90 -11.75 -21.54 -16.84
C SER A 90 -12.02 -22.77 -15.97
N LEU A 91 -12.46 -22.58 -14.73
CA LEU A 91 -12.71 -23.61 -13.70
C LEU A 91 -14.15 -24.13 -13.70
N LEU A 92 -15.11 -23.40 -14.28
CA LEU A 92 -16.50 -23.83 -14.39
C LEU A 92 -16.66 -25.17 -15.11
N ASN A 93 -15.80 -25.45 -16.09
CA ASN A 93 -15.77 -26.71 -16.83
C ASN A 93 -15.24 -27.88 -15.97
N GLU A 94 -14.40 -27.62 -14.96
CA GLU A 94 -13.85 -28.65 -14.06
C GLU A 94 -14.72 -28.89 -12.81
N ILE A 95 -15.42 -27.88 -12.32
CA ILE A 95 -16.17 -27.93 -11.05
C ILE A 95 -17.61 -28.46 -11.24
N GLY A 96 -18.12 -28.44 -12.48
CA GLY A 96 -19.52 -28.77 -12.77
C GLY A 96 -20.41 -27.57 -12.48
N SER A 97 -21.13 -27.12 -13.51
CA SER A 97 -21.94 -25.90 -13.53
C SER A 97 -23.16 -25.90 -12.60
N GLU A 98 -23.43 -27.01 -11.89
CA GLU A 98 -24.68 -27.21 -11.16
C GLU A 98 -24.71 -26.55 -9.77
N ASN A 99 -23.56 -26.09 -9.25
CA ASN A 99 -23.45 -25.51 -7.91
C ASN A 99 -22.93 -24.05 -7.86
N TYR A 100 -22.78 -23.38 -9.00
CA TYR A 100 -22.30 -21.99 -9.01
C TYR A 100 -23.49 -21.01 -8.99
N GLN A 101 -23.83 -20.49 -7.80
CA GLN A 101 -24.59 -19.25 -7.72
C GLN A 101 -23.61 -18.10 -7.63
N SER A 102 -23.66 -17.18 -8.61
CA SER A 102 -22.96 -15.90 -8.51
C SER A 102 -23.54 -15.11 -7.34
N PHE A 103 -22.70 -14.74 -6.38
CA PHE A 103 -23.03 -13.74 -5.38
C PHE A 103 -23.00 -12.34 -5.99
#